data_AF-A0A1X7EGI9-F1
#
_entry.id   AF-A0A1X7EGI9-F1
#
_cell.length_a   1.000
_cell.length_b   1.000
_cell.length_c   1.000
_cell.angle_alpha   90.00
_cell.angle_beta   90.00
_cell.angle_gamma   90.00
#
_symmetry.space_group_name_H-M   'P 1'
#
loop_
_entity.id
_entity.type
_entity.pdbx_description
1 polymer ?
#
loop_
_entity_poly.entity_id
_entity_poly.type
_entity_poly.pdbx_seq_one_letter_code
_entity_poly.pdbx_strand_id
1 'polypeptide(L)'
;MAYDDKFFSELTRSVGLQIYVSAPARVAKVYGYKADIKPLFKVKKKDGSLVEHALVLGAHILKHVGTVNVGDVVHVNFTDRALDNLRNNQTFDPGFTRIHSMNDAVIVGVYQV
;
A
#
# COMPACT_ATOMS: atom_id res chain seq x y z
N MET A 1 24.41 -9.50 -25.72
CA MET A 1 24.94 -10.14 -24.50
C MET A 1 24.99 -9.14 -23.36
N ALA A 2 26.05 -8.33 -23.17
CA ALA A 2 26.15 -7.44 -21.98
C ALA A 2 25.13 -6.28 -21.90
N TYR A 3 24.66 -5.76 -23.05
CA TYR A 3 23.64 -4.69 -23.08
C TYR A 3 22.23 -5.20 -22.82
N ASP A 4 21.90 -6.40 -23.31
CA ASP A 4 20.57 -7.01 -23.14
C ASP A 4 20.33 -7.37 -21.67
N ASP A 5 21.34 -7.94 -21.00
CA ASP A 5 21.27 -8.28 -19.57
C ASP A 5 21.04 -7.04 -18.69
N LYS A 6 21.66 -5.91 -19.05
CA LYS A 6 21.47 -4.65 -18.35
C LYS A 6 20.06 -4.09 -18.56
N PHE A 7 19.54 -4.15 -19.78
CA PHE A 7 18.16 -3.74 -20.06
C PHE A 7 17.14 -4.56 -19.27
N PHE A 8 17.24 -5.90 -19.31
CA PHE A 8 16.29 -6.76 -18.59
C PHE A 8 16.41 -6.61 -17.08
N SER A 9 17.61 -6.49 -16.52
CA SER A 9 17.77 -6.25 -15.08
C SER A 9 17.21 -4.91 -14.63
N GLU A 10 17.39 -3.83 -15.41
CA GLU A 10 16.77 -2.54 -15.13
C GLU A 10 15.24 -2.59 -15.27
N LEU A 11 14.71 -3.30 -16.27
CA LEU A 11 13.28 -3.51 -16.45
C LEU A 11 12.67 -4.29 -15.27
N THR A 12 13.26 -5.43 -14.89
CA THR A 12 12.82 -6.24 -13.75
C THR A 12 12.84 -5.43 -12.47
N ARG A 13 13.89 -4.62 -12.26
CA ARG A 13 13.98 -3.72 -11.11
C ARG A 13 12.89 -2.65 -11.15
N SER A 14 12.63 -2.04 -12.31
CA SER A 14 11.61 -1.01 -12.47
C SER A 14 10.22 -1.56 -12.19
N VAL A 15 9.91 -2.75 -12.70
CA VAL A 15 8.63 -3.43 -12.45
C VAL A 15 8.51 -3.78 -10.96
N GLY A 16 9.54 -4.38 -10.36
CA GLY A 16 9.52 -4.74 -8.93
C GLY A 16 9.32 -3.54 -8.00
N LEU A 17 9.87 -2.37 -8.33
CA LEU A 17 9.66 -1.14 -7.56
C LEU A 17 8.24 -0.56 -7.68
N GLN A 18 7.48 -0.96 -8.69
CA GLN A 18 6.10 -0.51 -8.92
C GLN A 18 5.06 -1.48 -8.35
N ILE A 19 5.48 -2.67 -7.92
CA ILE A 19 4.60 -3.67 -7.30
C ILE A 19 4.61 -3.43 -5.79
N TYR A 20 3.56 -2.81 -5.28
CA TYR A 20 3.37 -2.66 -3.84
C TYR A 20 2.71 -3.91 -3.27
N VAL A 21 3.36 -4.55 -2.29
CA VAL A 21 2.88 -5.80 -1.66
C VAL A 21 2.37 -5.53 -0.25
N SER A 22 3.27 -5.09 0.64
CA SER A 22 2.93 -4.71 2.00
C SER A 22 3.96 -3.74 2.57
N ALA A 23 3.58 -3.01 3.62
CA ALA A 23 4.48 -2.11 4.30
C ALA A 23 4.00 -1.78 5.73
N PRO A 24 4.93 -1.41 6.63
CA PRO A 24 4.56 -0.72 7.85
C PRO A 24 4.13 0.72 7.54
N ALA A 25 3.03 1.16 8.14
CA ALA A 25 2.48 2.50 8.01
C ALA A 25 2.05 3.04 9.38
N ARG A 26 1.95 4.36 9.50
CA ARG A 26 1.41 5.02 10.69
C ARG A 26 0.03 5.57 10.40
N VAL A 27 -0.89 5.41 11.34
CA VAL A 27 -2.25 5.89 11.23
C VAL A 27 -2.28 7.40 11.43
N ALA A 28 -2.78 8.13 10.43
CA ALA A 28 -2.95 9.57 10.47
C ALA A 28 -4.36 9.95 10.93
N LYS A 29 -5.39 9.20 10.50
CA LYS A 29 -6.78 9.47 10.86
C LYS A 29 -7.62 8.20 10.78
N VAL A 30 -8.67 8.09 11.60
CA VAL A 30 -9.55 6.91 11.67
C VAL A 30 -11.00 7.34 11.47
N TYR A 31 -11.75 6.57 10.67
CA TYR A 31 -13.17 6.78 10.36
C TYR A 31 -13.89 5.42 10.37
N GLY A 32 -14.35 4.98 11.54
CA GLY A 32 -15.02 3.69 11.69
C GLY A 32 -14.11 2.52 11.32
N TYR A 33 -14.44 1.80 10.25
CA TYR A 33 -13.67 0.65 9.76
C TYR A 33 -12.62 1.01 8.70
N LYS A 34 -12.34 2.30 8.50
CA LYS A 34 -11.31 2.79 7.58
C LYS A 34 -10.34 3.74 8.28
N ALA A 35 -9.12 3.87 7.76
CA ALA A 35 -8.14 4.82 8.25
C ALA A 35 -7.29 5.41 7.12
N ASP A 36 -6.85 6.66 7.30
CA ASP A 36 -5.80 7.26 6.49
C ASP A 36 -4.46 6.89 7.11
N ILE A 37 -3.53 6.41 6.28
CA ILE A 37 -2.23 5.89 6.73
C ILE A 37 -1.08 6.52 5.95
N LYS A 38 0.09 6.60 6.59
CA LYS A 38 1.33 7.04 5.95
C LYS A 38 2.36 5.92 6.01
N PRO A 39 2.78 5.33 4.88
CA PRO A 39 3.89 4.38 4.85
C PRO A 39 5.16 4.96 5.51
N LEU A 40 5.88 4.14 6.27
CA LEU A 40 7.02 4.59 7.06
C LEU A 40 8.36 4.56 6.30
N PHE A 41 8.44 3.81 5.20
CA PHE A 41 9.66 3.77 4.38
C PHE A 41 9.76 5.00 3.47
N LYS A 42 10.98 5.34 3.06
CA LYS A 42 11.26 6.45 2.15
C LYS A 42 11.68 5.90 0.80
N VAL A 43 11.31 6.58 -0.28
CA VAL A 43 11.76 6.25 -1.64
C VAL A 43 12.91 7.13 -2.02
N LYS A 44 13.95 6.52 -2.59
CA LYS A 44 15.08 7.23 -3.18
C LYS A 44 14.74 7.61 -4.62
N LYS A 45 14.71 8.91 -4.91
CA LYS A 45 14.54 9.42 -6.27
C LYS A 45 15.85 9.28 -7.07
N LYS A 46 15.77 9.46 -8.40
CA LYS A 46 16.93 9.41 -9.31
C LYS A 46 18.02 10.44 -8.95
N ASP A 47 17.63 11.56 -8.33
CA ASP A 47 18.51 12.62 -7.82
C ASP A 47 19.22 12.27 -6.50
N GLY A 48 18.92 11.10 -5.92
CA GLY A 48 19.48 10.65 -4.65
C GLY A 48 18.75 11.14 -3.40
N SER A 49 17.74 12.01 -3.54
CA SER A 49 16.93 12.50 -2.43
C SER A 49 15.99 11.42 -1.88
N LEU A 50 15.79 11.44 -0.56
CA LEU A 50 14.83 10.57 0.13
C LEU A 50 13.51 11.31 0.29
N VAL A 51 12.45 10.75 -0.30
CA VAL A 51 11.12 11.35 -0.27
C VAL A 51 10.17 10.42 0.49
N GLU A 52 9.33 11.03 1.31
CA GLU A 52 8.29 10.31 2.04
C GLU A 52 7.10 10.02 1.15
N HIS A 53 6.40 8.91 1.42
CA HIS A 53 5.16 8.62 0.74
C HIS A 53 4.05 9.62 1.11
N ALA A 54 3.17 9.85 0.14
CA ALA A 54 1.92 10.53 0.38
C ALA A 54 1.03 9.70 1.32
N LEU A 55 0.00 10.35 1.87
CA LEU A 55 -1.02 9.64 2.63
C LEU A 55 -1.81 8.72 1.70
N VAL A 56 -1.99 7.49 2.13
CA VAL A 56 -2.95 6.55 1.57
C VAL A 56 -4.26 6.77 2.30
N LEU A 57 -5.32 7.03 1.55
CA LEU A 57 -6.62 7.41 2.10
C LEU A 57 -7.54 6.20 2.20
N GLY A 58 -8.31 6.11 3.29
CA GLY A 58 -9.41 5.15 3.40
C GLY A 58 -9.02 3.66 3.38
N ALA A 59 -7.83 3.31 3.87
CA ALA A 59 -7.40 1.92 4.01
C ALA A 59 -8.38 1.14 4.91
N HIS A 60 -8.78 -0.05 4.50
CA HIS A 60 -9.77 -0.84 5.25
C HIS A 60 -9.13 -1.53 6.45
N ILE A 61 -9.79 -1.48 7.60
CA ILE A 61 -9.36 -2.19 8.81
C ILE A 61 -10.05 -3.54 8.84
N LEU A 62 -9.27 -4.63 8.83
CA LEU A 62 -9.86 -5.97 8.95
C LEU A 62 -10.43 -6.18 10.35
N LYS A 63 -11.57 -6.88 10.40
CA LYS A 63 -12.36 -7.05 11.63
C LYS A 63 -11.55 -7.65 12.79
N HIS A 64 -10.63 -8.57 12.52
CA HIS A 64 -9.81 -9.22 13.55
C HIS A 64 -8.73 -8.32 14.15
N VAL A 65 -8.38 -7.21 13.48
CA VAL A 65 -7.38 -6.25 13.96
C VAL A 65 -7.88 -5.52 15.21
N GLY A 66 -9.21 -5.33 15.31
CA GLY A 66 -9.82 -4.63 16.42
C GLY A 66 -9.64 -3.11 16.32
N THR A 67 -9.42 -2.47 17.46
CA THR A 67 -9.34 -1.00 17.55
C THR A 67 -8.01 -0.49 17.04
N VAL A 68 -8.05 0.51 16.17
CA VAL A 68 -6.89 1.23 15.64
C VAL A 68 -7.03 2.69 16.02
N ASN A 69 -5.98 3.29 16.58
CA ASN A 69 -5.95 4.69 17.01
C ASN A 69 -5.00 5.52 16.13
N VAL A 70 -5.22 6.85 16.16
CA VAL A 70 -4.30 7.78 15.52
C VAL A 70 -2.92 7.70 16.18
N GLY A 71 -1.88 7.58 15.37
CA GLY A 71 -0.50 7.40 15.83
C GLY A 71 -0.02 5.96 15.85
N ASP A 72 -0.93 4.97 15.85
CA ASP A 72 -0.56 3.56 15.85
C ASP A 72 0.26 3.21 14.61
N VAL A 73 1.23 2.31 14.79
CA VAL A 73 1.98 1.71 13.70
C VAL A 73 1.29 0.41 13.30
N VAL A 74 0.93 0.30 12.03
CA VAL A 74 0.14 -0.80 11.46
C VAL A 74 0.89 -1.48 10.33
N HIS A 75 0.61 -2.77 10.13
CA HIS A 75 1.02 -3.49 8.92
C HIS A 75 -0.11 -3.44 7.90
N VAL A 76 0.21 -3.03 6.67
CA VAL A 76 -0.77 -2.94 5.59
C VAL A 76 -0.37 -3.77 4.40
N ASN A 77 -1.37 -4.41 3.78
CA ASN A 77 -1.24 -5.10 2.51
C ASN A 77 -1.89 -4.26 1.42
N PHE A 78 -1.28 -4.24 0.25
CA PHE A 78 -1.82 -3.64 -0.96
C PHE A 78 -2.42 -4.74 -1.81
N THR A 79 -3.63 -4.53 -2.28
CA THR A 79 -4.37 -5.57 -3.00
C THR A 79 -4.04 -5.60 -4.48
N ASP A 80 -4.23 -6.77 -5.08
CA ASP A 80 -3.96 -6.99 -6.50
C ASP A 80 -4.91 -6.22 -7.41
N ARG A 81 -6.10 -5.84 -6.93
CA ARG A 81 -7.13 -5.15 -7.71
C ARG A 81 -7.77 -4.05 -6.89
N ALA A 82 -8.33 -3.07 -7.60
CA ALA A 82 -9.01 -1.94 -6.99
C ALA A 82 -10.17 -2.37 -6.07
N LEU A 83 -10.31 -1.70 -4.93
CA LEU A 83 -11.34 -2.00 -3.94
C LEU A 83 -12.53 -1.01 -3.94
N ASP A 84 -12.60 -0.05 -4.87
CA ASP A 84 -13.61 1.03 -4.84
C ASP A 84 -15.05 0.50 -4.85
N ASN A 85 -15.26 -0.60 -5.57
CA ASN A 85 -16.56 -1.21 -5.76
C ASN A 85 -16.81 -2.40 -4.80
N LEU A 86 -15.90 -2.68 -3.87
CA LEU A 86 -16.13 -3.70 -2.85
C LEU A 86 -17.30 -3.23 -1.97
N ARG A 87 -18.45 -3.90 -2.13
CA ARG A 87 -19.66 -3.65 -1.35
C ARG A 87 -20.15 -4.94 -0.72
N ASN A 88 -20.10 -4.99 0.61
CA ASN A 88 -20.53 -6.13 1.40
C ASN A 88 -19.78 -7.42 1.00
N ASN A 89 -20.53 -8.51 0.77
CA ASN A 89 -20.02 -9.84 0.43
C ASN A 89 -20.42 -10.26 -0.99
N GLN A 90 -20.54 -9.30 -1.90
CA GLN A 90 -20.89 -9.59 -3.29
C GLN A 90 -19.64 -9.62 -4.16
N THR A 91 -19.67 -10.45 -5.20
CA THR A 91 -18.72 -10.33 -6.31
C THR A 91 -18.86 -8.94 -6.92
N PHE A 92 -17.74 -8.29 -7.19
CA PHE A 92 -17.73 -6.94 -7.73
C PHE A 92 -16.73 -6.82 -8.87
N ASP A 93 -17.04 -5.96 -9.83
CA ASP A 93 -16.07 -5.48 -10.81
C ASP A 93 -15.23 -4.38 -10.15
N PRO A 94 -13.89 -4.52 -10.07
CA PRO A 94 -13.01 -3.49 -9.55
C PRO A 94 -13.18 -2.11 -10.20
N GLY A 95 -13.70 -2.04 -11.44
CA GLY A 95 -13.97 -0.78 -12.16
C GLY A 95 -12.73 -0.02 -12.63
N PHE A 96 -11.56 -0.34 -12.08
CA PHE A 96 -10.26 0.21 -12.46
C PHE A 96 -9.28 -0.90 -12.83
N THR A 97 -8.41 -0.62 -13.80
CA THR A 97 -7.38 -1.56 -14.27
C THR A 97 -6.11 -1.55 -13.43
N ARG A 98 -6.05 -0.74 -12.36
CA ARG A 98 -4.88 -0.66 -11.46
C ARG A 98 -4.65 -1.97 -10.71
N ILE A 99 -3.37 -2.31 -10.54
CA ILE A 99 -2.91 -3.55 -9.92
C ILE A 99 -1.80 -3.18 -8.93
N HIS A 100 -1.79 -3.82 -7.75
CA HIS A 100 -0.78 -3.61 -6.70
C HIS A 100 -0.59 -2.13 -6.34
N SER A 101 -1.69 -1.37 -6.23
CA SER A 101 -1.64 0.06 -5.97
C SER A 101 -1.60 0.36 -4.47
N MET A 102 -0.84 1.38 -4.08
CA MET A 102 -0.86 1.87 -2.69
C MET A 102 -2.23 2.35 -2.22
N ASN A 103 -3.08 2.78 -3.14
CA ASN A 103 -4.42 3.29 -2.81
C ASN A 103 -5.37 2.18 -2.33
N ASP A 104 -5.12 0.94 -2.72
CA ASP A 104 -5.97 -0.20 -2.39
C ASP A 104 -5.39 -0.98 -1.22
N ALA A 105 -5.28 -0.28 -0.08
CA ALA A 105 -4.64 -0.78 1.13
C ALA A 105 -5.64 -1.36 2.15
N VAL A 106 -5.19 -2.42 2.83
CA VAL A 106 -5.91 -3.10 3.91
C VAL A 106 -4.97 -3.25 5.10
N ILE A 107 -5.40 -2.78 6.27
CA ILE A 107 -4.70 -2.95 7.54
C ILE A 107 -4.96 -4.36 8.06
N VAL A 108 -3.88 -5.13 8.25
CA VAL A 108 -3.93 -6.54 8.66
C VAL A 108 -3.45 -6.77 10.09
N GLY A 109 -2.83 -5.76 10.71
CA GLY A 109 -2.39 -5.82 12.11
C GLY A 109 -1.85 -4.49 12.63
N VAL A 110 -1.76 -4.37 13.95
CA VAL A 110 -1.13 -3.27 14.68
C VAL A 110 0.16 -3.79 15.30
N TYR A 111 1.26 -3.05 15.18
CA TYR A 111 2.53 -3.37 15.82
C TYR A 111 2.55 -2.92 17.29
N GLN A 112 3.28 -3.66 18.11
CA GLN A 112 3.60 -3.26 19.49
C GLN A 112 4.98 -2.58 19.50
N VAL A 113 5.01 -1.26 19.33
CA VAL A 113 6.21 -0.41 19.26
C VAL A 113 6.02 0.89 20.01
#